data_AF-C7LVH7-F1
#
_entry.id   AF-C7LVH7-F1
#
_cell.length_a   1.000
_cell.length_b   1.000
_cell.length_c   1.000
_cell.angle_alpha   90.00
_cell.angle_beta   90.00
_cell.angle_gamma   90.00
#
_symmetry.space_group_name_H-M   'P 1'
#
loop_
_entity.id
_entity.type
_entity.pdbx_description
1 polymer ?
#
loop_
_entity_poly.entity_id
_entity_poly.type
_entity_poly.pdbx_seq_one_letter_code
_entity_poly.pdbx_strand_id
1 'polypeptide(L)' 'MAARFCPKCGTRLSGDTNHCAGCVQDAADRRLLGAALILPFLLAVAVVITGLPL' A
#
# COMPACT_ATOMS: atom_id res chain seq x y z
N MET A 1 -16.10 -19.85 18.51
CA MET A 1 -15.80 -18.64 17.73
C MET A 1 -16.14 -18.90 16.27
N ALA A 2 -17.17 -18.25 15.72
CA ALA A 2 -17.50 -18.36 14.30
C ALA A 2 -16.42 -17.63 13.48
N ALA A 3 -15.78 -18.33 12.53
CA ALA A 3 -14.86 -17.69 11.60
C ALA A 3 -15.65 -16.78 10.66
N ARG A 4 -15.43 -15.46 10.73
CA ARG A 4 -15.98 -14.53 9.75
C ARG A 4 -15.08 -14.55 8.50
N PHE A 5 -15.68 -14.63 7.32
CA PHE A 5 -15.00 -14.56 6.03
C PHE A 5 -15.32 -13.23 5.35
N CYS A 6 -14.35 -12.64 4.67
CA CYS A 6 -14.57 -11.36 4.01
C CYS A 6 -15.35 -11.55 2.70
N PRO A 7 -16.43 -10.78 2.46
CA PRO A 7 -17.33 -10.99 1.33
C PRO A 7 -16.72 -10.64 -0.03
N LYS A 8 -15.58 -9.93 -0.08
CA LYS A 8 -14.88 -9.61 -1.34
C LYS A 8 -13.86 -10.66 -1.75
N CYS A 9 -13.06 -11.13 -0.80
CA CYS A 9 -11.87 -11.95 -1.05
C CYS A 9 -12.08 -13.42 -0.63
N GLY A 10 -13.12 -13.74 0.14
CA GLY A 10 -13.38 -15.07 0.70
C GLY A 10 -12.38 -15.52 1.77
N THR A 11 -11.35 -14.73 2.07
CA THR A 11 -10.34 -15.07 3.08
C THR A 11 -10.83 -14.78 4.50
N ARG A 12 -10.23 -15.46 5.48
CA ARG A 12 -10.59 -15.36 6.90
C ARG A 12 -10.25 -13.97 7.44
N LEU A 13 -11.21 -13.34 8.12
CA LEU A 13 -10.97 -12.10 8.86
C LEU A 13 -10.10 -12.42 10.09
N SER A 14 -9.04 -11.63 10.28
CA SER A 14 -8.17 -11.72 11.47
C SER A 14 -8.63 -10.70 12.52
N GLY A 15 -9.19 -11.19 13.62
CA GLY A 15 -9.57 -10.37 14.79
C GLY A 15 -10.84 -9.53 14.61
N ASP A 16 -10.89 -8.37 15.30
CA ASP A 16 -12.02 -7.40 15.31
C ASP A 16 -11.99 -6.41 14.12
N THR A 17 -11.09 -6.60 13.16
CA THR A 17 -11.04 -5.72 12.00
C THR A 17 -12.03 -6.18 10.93
N ASN A 18 -12.75 -5.22 10.33
CA ASN A 18 -13.67 -5.47 9.20
C ASN A 18 -12.96 -5.79 7.87
N HIS A 19 -11.62 -5.92 7.87
CA HIS A 19 -10.81 -6.06 6.66
C HIS A 19 -10.04 -7.40 6.68
N CYS A 20 -10.06 -8.16 5.58
CA CYS A 20 -9.22 -9.35 5.44
C CYS A 20 -7.75 -8.95 5.23
N ALA A 21 -6.80 -9.74 5.75
CA ALA A 21 -5.36 -9.48 5.57
C ALA A 21 -4.99 -9.31 4.09
N GLY A 22 -5.61 -10.11 3.20
CA GLY A 22 -5.47 -9.95 1.75
C GLY A 22 -5.91 -8.57 1.24
N CYS A 23 -7.09 -8.08 1.62
CA CYS A 23 -7.55 -6.74 1.22
C CYS A 23 -6.72 -5.61 1.84
N VAL A 24 -6.14 -5.81 3.03
CA VAL A 24 -5.22 -4.83 3.64
C VAL A 24 -3.90 -4.80 2.87
N GLN A 25 -3.38 -5.95 2.46
CA GLN A 25 -2.19 -6.05 1.61
C GLN A 25 -2.44 -5.49 0.21
N ASP A 26 -3.56 -5.79 -0.44
CA ASP A 26 -3.92 -5.17 -1.73
C ASP A 26 -3.99 -3.64 -1.65
N ALA A 27 -4.53 -3.11 -0.54
CA ALA A 27 -4.57 -1.67 -0.32
C ALA A 27 -3.17 -1.09 -0.06
N ALA A 28 -2.30 -1.83 0.63
CA ALA A 28 -0.91 -1.45 0.84
C ALA A 28 -0.10 -1.49 -0.47
N ASP A 29 -0.20 -2.57 -1.24
CA ASP A 29 0.47 -2.75 -2.53
C ASP A 29 0.08 -1.66 -3.51
N ARG A 30 -1.20 -1.29 -3.60
CA ARG A 30 -1.63 -0.17 -4.46
C ARG A 30 -1.04 1.17 -4.03
N ARG A 31 -0.87 1.41 -2.72
CA ARG A 31 -0.22 2.62 -2.20
C ARG A 31 1.28 2.61 -2.48
N LEU A 32 1.93 1.46 -2.36
CA LEU A 32 3.34 1.28 -2.67
C LEU A 32 3.63 1.43 -4.16
N LEU A 33 2.78 0.90 -5.04
CA LEU A 33 2.88 1.07 -6.50
C LEU A 33 2.65 2.53 -6.92
N GLY A 34 1.68 3.21 -6.31
CA GLY A 34 1.46 4.65 -6.53
C GLY A 34 2.64 5.49 -6.04
N ALA A 35 3.19 5.16 -4.87
CA ALA A 35 4.37 5.81 -4.35
C ALA A 35 5.60 5.56 -5.23
N ALA A 36 5.80 4.34 -5.74
CA ALA A 36 6.95 3.97 -6.57
C ALA A 36 7.05 4.75 -7.89
N LEU A 37 5.91 5.20 -8.45
CA LEU A 37 5.90 6.04 -9.65
C LEU A 37 6.19 7.52 -9.35
N ILE A 38 5.76 8.01 -8.19
CA ILE A 38 5.86 9.42 -7.80
C ILE A 38 7.21 9.71 -7.11
N LEU A 39 7.74 8.76 -6.34
CA LEU A 39 9.01 8.88 -5.63
C LEU A 39 10.19 9.28 -6.53
N PRO A 40 10.45 8.64 -7.69
CA PRO A 40 11.60 9.00 -8.53
C PRO A 40 11.46 10.39 -9.12
N PHE A 41 10.24 10.82 -9.45
CA PHE A 41 9.98 12.18 -9.94
C PHE A 41 10.26 13.22 -8.87
N LEU A 42 9.74 13.02 -7.65
CA LEU A 42 10.01 13.90 -6.51
C LEU A 42 11.50 13.93 -6.16
N LEU A 43 12.18 12.79 -6.21
CA LEU A 43 13.61 12.68 -5.97
C LEU A 43 14.40 13.48 -7.02
N ALA A 44 14.07 13.33 -8.31
CA ALA A 44 14.70 14.07 -9.39
C ALA A 44 14.50 15.59 -9.24
N VAL A 45 13.27 16.04 -8.94
CA VAL A 45 12.98 17.45 -8.68
C VAL A 45 13.78 17.97 -7.48
N ALA A 46 13.87 17.21 -6.39
CA ALA A 46 14.64 17.59 -5.22
C ALA A 46 16.14 17.73 -5.52
N VAL A 47 16.72 16.81 -6.31
CA VAL A 47 18.13 16.88 -6.73
C VAL A 47 18.38 18.14 -7.58
N VAL A 48 17.49 18.44 -8.53
CA VAL A 48 17.59 19.66 -9.36
C VAL A 48 17.52 20.94 -8.51
N ILE A 49 16.61 21.00 -7.54
CA ILE A 49 16.45 22.19 -6.68
C ILE A 49 17.63 22.34 -5.71
N THR A 50 18.12 21.25 -5.14
CA THR A 50 19.20 21.28 -4.14
C THR A 50 20.59 21.42 -4.75
N GLY A 51 20.71 21.30 -6.08
CA GLY A 51 21.98 21.40 -6.78
C GLY A 51 22.97 20.30 -6.38
N LEU A 52 22.48 19.17 -5.85
CA LEU A 52 23.31 18.03 -5.51
C LEU A 52 23.87 17.45 -6.82
N PRO A 53 25.20 17.34 -6.97
CA PRO A 53 25.76 16.56 -8.07
C PRO A 53 25.37 15.09 -7.85
N LEU A 54 24.71 14.49 -8.85
CA LEU A 54 24.43 13.05 -8.93
C LEU A 54 25.71 12.23 -8.95
#